data_AF-A0A7M1QWV2-F1
#
_entry.id   AF-A0A7M1QWV2-F1
#
_cell.length_a   1.000
_cell.length_b   1.000
_cell.length_c   1.000
_cell.angle_alpha   90.00
_cell.angle_beta   90.00
_cell.angle_gamma   90.00
#
_symmetry.space_group_name_H-M   'P 1'
#
loop_
_entity.id
_entity.type
_entity.pdbx_description
1 polymer ?
#
loop_
_entity_poly.entity_id
_entity_poly.type
_entity_poly.pdbx_seq_one_letter_code
_entity_poly.pdbx_strand_id
1 'polypeptide(L)'
;MNTTQADTYGLVVTLPATLDGGELTRLHALIDAKADLITTSLHASRLDITITDEGLSFPWWDHLPDFETITAYTEFLTKLVAYAKRIRRTVPRRPKSVVNEKYEMRAFFYRLGLGGSEYKQVRKVLLTPLSGHSAWKEPKK
;
A
#
# COMPACT_ATOMS: atom_id res chain seq x y z
N MET A 1 21.25 19.30 19.36
CA MET A 1 21.75 18.06 18.70
C MET A 1 20.73 16.98 19.01
N ASN A 2 19.78 16.72 18.12
CA ASN A 2 18.75 15.71 18.37
C ASN A 2 19.25 14.36 17.87
N THR A 3 19.52 13.48 18.83
CA THR A 3 19.86 12.08 18.63
C THR A 3 18.60 11.36 18.16
N THR A 4 18.41 11.24 16.84
CA THR A 4 17.39 10.35 16.26
C THR A 4 17.82 8.93 16.56
N GLN A 5 17.09 8.26 17.44
CA GLN A 5 17.19 6.83 17.67
C GLN A 5 17.11 6.14 16.31
N ALA A 6 18.19 5.47 15.90
CA ALA A 6 18.29 4.83 14.61
C ALA A 6 17.43 3.58 14.63
N ASP A 7 16.14 3.75 14.38
CA ASP A 7 15.27 2.63 14.04
C ASP A 7 15.91 1.91 12.85
N THR A 8 16.29 0.65 13.08
CA THR A 8 16.99 -0.15 12.08
C THR A 8 15.96 -0.75 11.14
N TYR A 9 15.61 -0.02 10.09
CA TYR A 9 14.74 -0.50 9.02
C TYR A 9 15.55 -1.24 7.95
N GLY A 10 14.97 -2.29 7.35
CA GLY A 10 15.58 -3.02 6.24
C GLY A 10 15.32 -2.36 4.88
N LEU A 11 14.19 -1.67 4.74
CA LEU A 11 13.87 -0.84 3.58
C LEU A 11 13.03 0.37 4.02
N VAL A 12 13.39 1.55 3.51
CA VAL A 12 12.57 2.75 3.57
C VAL A 12 12.39 3.26 2.16
N VAL A 13 11.14 3.37 1.72
CA VAL A 13 10.81 3.99 0.42
C VAL A 13 10.41 5.42 0.68
N THR A 14 11.11 6.38 0.07
CA THR A 14 10.76 7.81 0.11
C THR A 14 10.27 8.25 -1.26
N LEU A 15 9.07 8.84 -1.30
CA LEU A 15 8.49 9.41 -2.53
C LEU A 15 8.56 10.94 -2.47
N PRO A 16 9.07 11.61 -3.52
CA PRO A 16 9.14 13.07 -3.59
C PRO A 16 7.75 13.66 -3.87
N ALA A 17 6.88 13.62 -2.88
CA ALA A 17 5.52 14.10 -2.98
C ALA A 17 5.14 14.85 -1.71
N THR A 18 4.57 16.04 -1.90
CA THR A 18 3.91 16.81 -0.84
C THR A 18 2.42 16.51 -0.87
N LEU A 19 1.81 16.36 0.30
CA LEU A 19 0.36 16.22 0.48
C LEU A 19 -0.15 17.35 1.36
N ASP A 20 -1.29 17.94 1.02
CA ASP A 20 -2.01 18.79 1.96
C ASP A 20 -2.63 17.97 3.11
N GLY A 21 -3.12 18.63 4.16
CA GLY A 21 -3.68 17.93 5.33
C GLY A 21 -4.88 17.03 5.01
N GLY A 22 -5.69 17.39 4.02
CA GLY A 22 -6.83 16.58 3.57
C GLY A 22 -6.40 15.39 2.71
N GLU A 23 -5.39 15.56 1.86
CA GLU A 23 -4.75 14.49 1.10
C GLU A 23 -4.05 13.48 2.02
N LEU A 24 -3.34 13.95 3.05
CA LEU A 24 -2.71 13.09 4.05
C LEU A 24 -3.75 12.30 4.86
N THR A 25 -4.83 12.97 5.29
CA THR A 25 -5.95 12.30 5.98
C THR A 25 -6.57 11.20 5.10
N ARG A 26 -6.73 11.46 3.79
CA ARG A 26 -7.20 10.46 2.83
C ARG A 26 -6.22 9.30 2.67
N LEU A 27 -4.93 9.57 2.63
CA LEU A 27 -3.90 8.53 2.53
C LEU A 27 -3.95 7.59 3.74
N HIS A 28 -3.99 8.14 4.96
CA HIS A 28 -4.16 7.34 6.18
C HIS A 28 -5.45 6.52 6.16
N ALA A 29 -6.57 7.11 5.75
CA ALA A 29 -7.84 6.40 5.66
C ALA A 29 -7.80 5.26 4.64
N LEU A 30 -7.11 5.43 3.50
CA LEU A 30 -6.94 4.36 2.50
C LEU A 30 -6.12 3.19 3.05
N ILE A 31 -5.04 3.50 3.77
CA ILE A 31 -4.17 2.51 4.40
C ILE A 31 -4.97 1.76 5.48
N ASP A 32 -5.64 2.46 6.39
CA ASP A 32 -6.46 1.86 7.45
C ASP A 32 -7.58 0.98 6.88
N ALA A 33 -8.29 1.46 5.85
CA ALA A 33 -9.37 0.71 5.22
C ALA A 33 -8.92 -0.61 4.57
N LYS A 34 -7.62 -0.79 4.33
CA LYS A 34 -7.01 -1.94 3.66
C LYS A 34 -5.83 -2.52 4.45
N ALA A 35 -5.70 -2.19 5.73
CA ALA A 35 -4.51 -2.51 6.53
C ALA A 35 -4.13 -3.98 6.45
N ASP A 36 -5.08 -4.90 6.69
CA ASP A 36 -4.83 -6.35 6.62
C ASP A 36 -4.29 -6.80 5.26
N LEU A 37 -4.91 -6.29 4.18
CA LEU A 37 -4.50 -6.66 2.83
C LEU A 37 -3.12 -6.09 2.50
N ILE A 38 -2.82 -4.85 2.92
CA ILE A 38 -1.54 -4.20 2.66
C ILE A 38 -0.43 -4.89 3.46
N THR A 39 -0.66 -5.15 4.75
CA THR A 39 0.27 -5.87 5.64
C THR A 39 0.64 -7.23 5.05
N THR A 40 -0.35 -8.04 4.66
CA THR A 40 -0.09 -9.37 4.09
C THR A 40 0.55 -9.29 2.69
N SER A 41 0.06 -8.40 1.83
CA SER A 41 0.51 -8.29 0.42
C SER A 41 1.93 -7.75 0.29
N LEU A 42 2.32 -6.79 1.13
CA LEU A 42 3.63 -6.16 1.09
C LEU A 42 4.57 -6.71 2.17
N HIS A 43 4.17 -7.72 2.94
CA HIS A 43 4.93 -8.22 4.09
C HIS A 43 5.40 -7.10 5.02
N ALA A 44 4.54 -6.10 5.23
CA ALA A 44 4.86 -4.92 6.01
C ALA A 44 4.71 -5.22 7.50
N SER A 45 5.73 -4.93 8.30
CA SER A 45 5.68 -5.06 9.77
C SER A 45 4.88 -3.94 10.43
N ARG A 46 4.76 -2.81 9.73
CA ARG A 46 4.08 -1.58 10.17
C ARG A 46 3.60 -0.79 8.97
N LEU A 47 2.67 0.14 9.19
CA LEU A 47 2.07 0.98 8.14
C LEU A 47 2.18 2.47 8.47
N ASP A 48 3.29 2.87 9.06
CA ASP A 48 3.56 4.24 9.47
C ASP A 48 3.96 5.12 8.28
N ILE A 49 3.72 6.42 8.38
CA ILE A 49 4.11 7.40 7.36
C ILE A 49 4.87 8.51 8.06
N THR A 50 6.09 8.76 7.60
CA THR A 50 6.91 9.87 8.07
C THR A 50 6.98 10.93 6.99
N ILE A 51 6.77 12.19 7.36
CA ILE A 51 6.92 13.32 6.45
C ILE A 51 8.26 13.97 6.75
N THR A 52 9.10 14.09 5.73
CA THR A 52 10.40 14.74 5.79
C THR A 52 10.49 15.82 4.72
N ASP A 53 11.57 16.60 4.74
CA ASP A 53 11.84 17.60 3.69
C ASP A 53 12.05 16.96 2.31
N GLU A 54 12.39 15.66 2.26
CA GLU A 54 12.57 14.88 1.02
C GLU A 54 11.26 14.31 0.47
N GLY A 55 10.20 14.29 1.28
CA GLY A 55 8.87 13.82 0.90
C GLY A 55 8.22 12.88 1.91
N LEU A 56 7.51 11.88 1.39
CA LEU A 56 6.79 10.88 2.19
C LEU A 56 7.62 9.60 2.28
N SER A 57 8.03 9.24 3.50
CA SER A 57 8.78 8.02 3.79
C SER A 57 7.88 6.94 4.37
N PHE A 58 8.05 5.72 3.88
CA PHE A 58 7.31 4.52 4.27
C PHE A 58 8.29 3.50 4.87
N PRO A 59 8.58 3.55 6.19
CA PRO A 59 9.49 2.63 6.87
C PRO A 59 8.76 1.35 7.27
N TRP A 60 8.22 0.62 6.30
CA TRP A 60 7.30 -0.50 6.56
C TRP A 60 7.98 -1.84 6.82
N TRP A 61 9.27 -1.97 6.50
CA TRP A 61 9.95 -3.26 6.41
C TRP A 61 11.20 -3.33 7.30
N ASP A 62 11.30 -4.43 8.05
CA ASP A 62 12.46 -4.72 8.91
C ASP A 62 13.60 -5.43 8.14
N HIS A 63 13.33 -5.90 6.92
CA HIS A 63 14.29 -6.61 6.07
C HIS A 63 14.31 -6.03 4.65
N LEU A 64 15.46 -6.12 3.98
CA LEU A 64 15.61 -5.71 2.59
C LEU A 64 15.05 -6.81 1.66
N PRO A 65 13.99 -6.55 0.87
CA PRO A 65 13.46 -7.50 -0.09
C PRO A 65 14.34 -7.63 -1.34
N ASP A 66 14.02 -8.56 -2.24
CA ASP A 66 14.64 -8.63 -3.56
C ASP A 66 14.23 -7.44 -4.46
N PHE A 67 14.98 -7.23 -5.54
CA PHE A 67 14.78 -6.09 -6.46
C PHE A 67 13.38 -6.05 -7.10
N GLU A 68 12.82 -7.21 -7.47
CA GLU A 68 11.50 -7.28 -8.10
C GLU A 68 10.42 -6.85 -7.09
N THR A 69 10.56 -7.32 -5.86
CA THR A 69 9.67 -6.97 -4.75
C THR A 69 9.76 -5.48 -4.37
N ILE A 70 10.97 -4.92 -4.28
CA ILE A 70 11.19 -3.48 -4.04
C ILE A 70 10.49 -2.64 -5.13
N THR A 71 10.61 -3.06 -6.40
CA THR A 71 9.96 -2.39 -7.53
C THR A 71 8.44 -2.42 -7.38
N ALA A 72 7.87 -3.58 -7.04
CA ALA A 72 6.43 -3.73 -6.83
C ALA A 72 5.90 -2.87 -5.67
N TYR A 73 6.65 -2.79 -4.57
CA TYR A 73 6.29 -1.96 -3.40
C TYR A 73 6.31 -0.48 -3.76
N THR A 74 7.36 -0.03 -4.46
CA THR A 74 7.52 1.36 -4.87
C THR A 74 6.42 1.80 -5.83
N GLU A 75 6.08 0.97 -6.83
CA GLU A 75 4.97 1.22 -7.76
C GLU A 75 3.62 1.29 -7.04
N PHE A 76 3.38 0.38 -6.09
CA PHE A 76 2.17 0.41 -5.29
C PHE A 76 2.04 1.72 -4.48
N LEU A 77 3.09 2.09 -3.74
CA LEU A 77 3.10 3.32 -2.95
C LEU A 77 2.92 4.56 -3.82
N THR A 78 3.57 4.61 -4.98
CA THR A 78 3.43 5.70 -5.95
C THR A 78 1.97 5.86 -6.40
N LYS A 79 1.31 4.76 -6.77
CA LYS A 79 -0.09 4.79 -7.18
C LYS A 79 -1.05 5.07 -6.03
N LEU A 80 -0.72 4.62 -4.82
CA LEU A 80 -1.49 4.89 -3.62
C LEU A 80 -1.49 6.39 -3.29
N VAL A 81 -0.32 7.02 -3.26
CA VAL A 81 -0.19 8.47 -3.02
C VAL A 81 -0.87 9.27 -4.13
N ALA A 82 -0.67 8.90 -5.40
CA ALA A 82 -1.35 9.55 -6.53
C ALA A 82 -2.89 9.42 -6.44
N TYR A 83 -3.38 8.27 -5.96
CA TYR A 83 -4.81 8.06 -5.74
C TYR A 83 -5.34 8.94 -4.61
N ALA A 84 -4.63 9.04 -3.48
CA ALA A 84 -5.00 9.89 -2.36
C ALA A 84 -5.18 11.36 -2.76
N LYS A 85 -4.29 11.88 -3.61
CA LYS A 85 -4.40 13.22 -4.22
C LYS A 85 -5.66 13.38 -5.08
N ARG A 86 -5.95 12.38 -5.92
CA ARG A 86 -7.03 12.44 -6.92
C ARG A 86 -8.44 12.25 -6.34
N ILE A 87 -8.61 11.40 -5.33
CA ILE A 87 -9.96 11.06 -4.84
C ILE A 87 -10.58 12.19 -4.03
N ARG A 88 -11.77 12.65 -4.40
CA ARG A 88 -12.53 13.66 -3.61
C ARG A 88 -13.62 13.05 -2.73
N ARG A 89 -13.75 11.72 -2.72
CA ARG A 89 -14.82 10.98 -2.03
C ARG A 89 -14.32 10.43 -0.70
N THR A 90 -15.25 10.19 0.22
CA THR A 90 -15.00 9.51 1.49
C THR A 90 -14.46 8.11 1.24
N VAL A 91 -13.39 7.76 1.96
CA VAL A 91 -12.82 6.42 1.94
C VAL A 91 -13.74 5.48 2.74
N PRO A 92 -14.16 4.33 2.17
CA PRO A 92 -14.99 3.39 2.89
C PRO A 92 -14.25 2.82 4.10
N ARG A 93 -14.95 2.65 5.22
CA ARG A 93 -14.38 2.09 6.45
C ARG A 93 -13.85 0.67 6.23
N ARG A 94 -12.84 0.29 7.03
CA ARG A 94 -12.30 -1.08 7.05
C ARG A 94 -13.43 -2.11 7.22
N PRO A 95 -13.52 -3.12 6.34
CA PRO A 95 -14.53 -4.17 6.46
C PRO A 95 -14.25 -5.04 7.68
N LYS A 96 -15.30 -5.62 8.28
CA LYS A 96 -15.17 -6.54 9.44
C LYS A 96 -14.45 -7.84 9.09
N SER A 97 -14.60 -8.31 7.86
CA SER A 97 -13.90 -9.49 7.35
C SER A 97 -13.77 -9.39 5.83
N VAL A 98 -12.64 -9.89 5.33
CA VAL A 98 -12.39 -10.05 3.89
C VAL A 98 -12.44 -11.54 3.59
N VAL A 99 -13.44 -11.98 2.81
CA VAL A 99 -13.61 -13.40 2.46
C VAL A 99 -12.68 -13.81 1.32
N ASN A 100 -12.37 -12.90 0.41
CA ASN A 100 -11.48 -13.16 -0.72
C ASN A 100 -10.49 -12.01 -0.89
N GLU A 101 -9.31 -12.20 -0.31
CA GLU A 101 -8.26 -11.19 -0.25
C GLU A 101 -7.72 -10.83 -1.63
N LYS A 102 -7.46 -11.84 -2.48
CA LYS A 102 -6.99 -11.60 -3.86
C LYS A 102 -7.97 -10.79 -4.68
N TYR A 103 -9.27 -11.07 -4.57
CA TYR A 103 -10.29 -10.32 -5.30
C TYR A 103 -10.36 -8.86 -4.82
N GLU A 104 -10.43 -8.63 -3.51
CA GLU A 104 -10.52 -7.29 -2.95
C GLU A 104 -9.27 -6.45 -3.23
N MET A 105 -8.08 -7.05 -3.09
CA MET A 105 -6.82 -6.36 -3.41
C MET A 105 -6.71 -6.05 -4.91
N ARG A 106 -7.11 -7.00 -5.78
CA ARG A 106 -7.16 -6.76 -7.23
C ARG A 106 -8.12 -5.60 -7.55
N ALA A 107 -9.32 -5.58 -6.99
CA ALA A 107 -10.29 -4.52 -7.20
C ALA A 107 -9.74 -3.16 -6.74
N PHE A 108 -8.97 -3.14 -5.66
CA PHE A 108 -8.28 -1.95 -5.18
C PHE A 108 -7.20 -1.47 -6.17
N PHE A 109 -6.38 -2.37 -6.71
CA PHE A 109 -5.38 -2.04 -7.74
C PHE A 109 -5.97 -1.35 -8.97
N TYR A 110 -7.14 -1.77 -9.44
CA TYR A 110 -7.82 -1.08 -10.54
C TYR A 110 -8.19 0.36 -10.20
N ARG A 111 -8.58 0.65 -8.95
CA ARG A 111 -8.88 2.02 -8.51
C ARG A 111 -7.63 2.89 -8.44
N LEU A 112 -6.52 2.31 -7.97
CA LEU A 112 -5.21 2.97 -7.90
C LEU A 112 -4.62 3.28 -9.29
N GLY A 113 -5.04 2.54 -10.31
CA GLY A 113 -4.48 2.63 -11.67
C GLY A 113 -3.38 1.61 -11.96
N LEU A 114 -3.28 0.55 -11.14
CA LEU A 114 -2.40 -0.60 -11.36
C LEU A 114 -3.04 -1.68 -12.25
N GLY A 115 -4.07 -1.34 -13.04
CA GLY A 115 -4.81 -2.29 -13.88
C GLY A 115 -4.17 -2.58 -15.24
N GLY A 116 -3.26 -1.73 -15.71
CA GLY A 116 -2.63 -1.81 -17.04
C GLY A 116 -1.74 -3.05 -17.24
N SER A 117 -1.44 -3.41 -18.48
CA SER A 117 -0.61 -4.57 -18.80
C SER A 117 0.83 -4.42 -18.31
N GLU A 118 1.33 -3.19 -18.26
CA GLU A 118 2.65 -2.83 -17.74
C GLU A 118 2.83 -3.22 -16.26
N TYR A 119 1.73 -3.18 -15.48
CA TYR A 119 1.74 -3.56 -14.06
C TYR A 119 1.47 -5.04 -13.81
N LYS A 120 1.48 -5.89 -14.84
CA LYS A 120 1.17 -7.32 -14.70
C LYS A 120 2.09 -8.01 -13.69
N GLN A 121 3.39 -7.73 -13.73
CA GLN A 121 4.34 -8.34 -12.81
C GLN A 121 4.17 -7.79 -11.38
N VAL A 122 4.01 -6.47 -11.24
CA VAL A 122 3.72 -5.81 -9.95
C VAL A 122 2.49 -6.44 -9.29
N ARG A 123 1.38 -6.60 -10.03
CA ARG A 123 0.19 -7.27 -9.49
C ARG A 123 0.44 -8.72 -9.10
N LYS A 124 1.26 -9.46 -9.86
CA LYS A 124 1.59 -10.85 -9.55
C LYS A 124 2.32 -10.96 -8.21
N VAL A 125 3.37 -10.15 -8.02
CA VAL A 125 4.13 -10.09 -6.77
C VAL A 125 3.20 -9.79 -5.60
N LEU A 126 2.43 -8.70 -5.70
CA LEU A 126 1.59 -8.25 -4.60
C LEU A 126 0.38 -9.17 -4.28
N LEU A 127 -0.14 -9.92 -5.26
CA LEU A 127 -1.27 -10.83 -5.02
C LEU A 127 -0.84 -12.23 -4.56
N THR A 128 0.43 -12.60 -4.70
CA THR A 128 0.91 -13.95 -4.36
C THR A 128 0.74 -14.30 -2.87
N PRO A 129 1.01 -13.39 -1.92
CA PRO A 129 0.87 -13.68 -0.48
C PRO A 129 -0.57 -13.82 0.02
N LEU A 130 -1.55 -13.36 -0.75
CA LEU A 130 -2.95 -13.29 -0.33
C LEU A 130 -3.69 -14.61 -0.56
N SER A 131 -4.76 -14.85 0.21
CA SER A 131 -5.63 -16.02 0.06
C SER A 131 -6.81 -15.79 -0.92
N GLY A 132 -7.46 -16.89 -1.31
CA GLY A 132 -8.64 -16.88 -2.21
C GLY A 132 -8.30 -16.80 -3.70
N HIS A 133 -9.34 -16.59 -4.52
CA HIS A 133 -9.25 -16.53 -5.98
C HIS A 133 -9.41 -15.11 -6.53
N SER A 134 -8.57 -14.69 -7.47
CA SER A 134 -8.64 -13.34 -8.05
C SER A 134 -9.80 -13.12 -9.04
N ALA A 135 -10.35 -14.21 -9.60
CA ALA A 135 -11.31 -14.16 -10.69
C ALA A 135 -12.74 -13.80 -10.25
N TRP A 136 -13.19 -14.30 -9.09
CA TRP A 136 -14.59 -14.17 -8.65
C TRP A 136 -14.67 -13.89 -7.16
N LYS A 137 -15.68 -13.13 -6.73
CA LYS A 137 -15.97 -12.94 -5.32
C LYS A 137 -16.53 -14.25 -4.76
N GLU A 138 -15.90 -14.78 -3.72
CA GLU A 138 -16.43 -15.97 -3.06
C GLU A 138 -17.73 -15.63 -2.30
N PRO A 139 -18.76 -16.49 -2.37
CA PRO A 139 -19.96 -16.29 -1.58
C PRO A 139 -19.59 -16.29 -0.10
N LYS A 140 -20.17 -15.35 0.67
CA LYS A 140 -20.01 -15.36 2.13
C LYS A 140 -20.62 -16.65 2.66
N LYS A 141 -19.82 -17.49 3.33
CA LYS A 141 -20.32 -18.58 4.19
C LYS A 141 -21.03 -17.98 5.40
#